data_AF-A0A2P2I713-F1
#
_entry.id   AF-A0A2P2I713-F1
#
_cell.length_a   1.000
_cell.length_b   1.000
_cell.length_c   1.000
_cell.angle_alpha   90.00
_cell.angle_beta   90.00
_cell.angle_gamma   90.00
#
_symmetry.space_group_name_H-M   'P 1'
#
loop_
_entity.id
_entity.type
_entity.pdbx_description
1 polymer ?
#
loop_
_entity_poly.entity_id
_entity_poly.type
_entity_poly.pdbx_seq_one_letter_code
_entity_poly.pdbx_strand_id
1 'polypeptide(L)'
;AANDEGPVIEMNWNLAEYLPEWCGAQSNFNNVIASYITAVYEKMKEEEQQHEVGTTPVKRRCLSQLTPSNSRPGSKKSSTQDKEPSKDDAAAHIVFARELIAGELAQKLFFVTQKIQKKGSKGRDELDDEEEEERNMMMATLTKSLDKNPALEFVKSVCKVLSLDPNVVDQVTKLRRDLLKLCSVGEFSEAGMWQDPCISYSLPELICRACNHCRNLDLCRDQHQTRVSGRWAWQCPVCKSHYDSTEIEHQLLSVLHNTSLAHVLQDLQCARCRQVKQPNMTTICSCGGDFTPLMQTKKYQEKISIFHTIAHHYQMPQLEEAVAWIIRGNNWTSCIA
;
A
#
# COMPACT_ATOMS: atom_id res chain seq x y z
N ALA A 1 -22.33 -34.94 -0.73
CA ALA A 1 -21.27 -34.17 -1.41
C ALA A 1 -21.00 -32.96 -0.55
N ALA A 2 -20.02 -33.06 0.35
CA ALA A 2 -19.52 -31.89 1.06
C ALA A 2 -18.74 -31.06 0.02
N ASN A 3 -18.98 -29.75 -0.02
CA ASN A 3 -18.34 -28.84 -0.96
C ASN A 3 -16.82 -28.98 -0.88
N ASP A 4 -16.25 -29.64 -1.88
CA ASP A 4 -14.81 -29.80 -2.12
C ASP A 4 -14.24 -28.56 -2.83
N GLU A 5 -14.82 -27.39 -2.55
CA GLU A 5 -14.27 -26.12 -2.97
C GLU A 5 -13.23 -25.75 -1.91
N GLY A 6 -11.96 -25.73 -2.31
CA GLY A 6 -10.85 -25.28 -1.46
C GLY A 6 -11.08 -23.87 -0.90
N PRO A 7 -10.15 -23.34 -0.08
CA PRO A 7 -10.33 -22.01 0.48
C PRO A 7 -10.48 -20.96 -0.63
N VAL A 8 -11.48 -20.11 -0.46
CA VAL A 8 -11.74 -18.99 -1.37
C VAL A 8 -10.72 -17.89 -1.10
N ILE A 9 -10.07 -17.41 -2.17
CA ILE A 9 -9.17 -16.25 -2.07
C ILE A 9 -10.00 -14.97 -2.16
N GLU A 10 -10.00 -14.20 -1.07
CA GLU A 10 -10.59 -12.86 -1.04
C GLU A 10 -9.55 -11.81 -1.46
N MET A 11 -9.75 -11.21 -2.63
CA MET A 11 -8.81 -10.24 -3.22
C MET A 11 -9.17 -8.79 -2.85
N ASN A 12 -9.07 -8.45 -1.56
CA ASN A 12 -9.38 -7.11 -1.04
C ASN A 12 -8.21 -6.12 -1.17
N TRP A 13 -7.66 -6.01 -2.38
CA TRP A 13 -6.55 -5.09 -2.69
C TRP A 13 -7.06 -3.79 -3.28
N ASN A 14 -7.18 -2.74 -2.47
CA ASN A 14 -7.55 -1.40 -2.96
C ASN A 14 -6.59 -0.91 -4.06
N LEU A 15 -5.34 -1.33 -4.00
CA LEU A 15 -4.33 -1.07 -5.02
C LEU A 15 -4.76 -1.47 -6.43
N ALA A 16 -5.56 -2.54 -6.56
CA ALA A 16 -6.05 -3.00 -7.85
C ALA A 16 -7.02 -1.99 -8.49
N GLU A 17 -7.81 -1.26 -7.69
CA GLU A 17 -8.77 -0.26 -8.18
C GLU A 17 -8.07 0.97 -8.79
N TYR A 18 -6.82 1.22 -8.39
CA TYR A 18 -5.96 2.24 -8.95
C TYR A 18 -5.14 1.75 -10.15
N LEU A 19 -5.45 0.59 -10.73
CA LEU A 19 -4.84 0.13 -11.96
C LEU A 19 -5.82 0.26 -13.13
N PRO A 20 -5.39 0.76 -14.29
CA PRO A 20 -6.27 0.96 -15.43
C PRO A 20 -6.87 -0.35 -15.97
N GLU A 21 -8.19 -0.37 -16.11
CA GLU A 21 -8.94 -1.51 -16.67
C GLU A 21 -8.70 -1.69 -18.17
N TRP A 22 -8.62 -0.59 -18.93
CA TRP A 22 -8.59 -0.59 -20.40
C TRP A 22 -7.38 -1.32 -21.01
N CYS A 23 -6.22 -1.28 -20.35
CA CYS A 23 -5.04 -2.04 -20.76
C CYS A 23 -4.97 -3.44 -20.13
N GLY A 24 -5.94 -3.78 -19.28
CA GLY A 24 -6.02 -5.03 -18.54
C GLY A 24 -5.08 -5.12 -17.34
N ALA A 25 -4.54 -4.02 -16.84
CA ALA A 25 -3.59 -4.04 -15.72
C ALA A 25 -4.23 -4.60 -14.44
N GLN A 26 -5.44 -4.15 -14.10
CA GLN A 26 -6.16 -4.62 -12.91
C GLN A 26 -6.45 -6.13 -12.93
N SER A 27 -7.01 -6.65 -14.03
CA SER A 27 -7.28 -8.09 -14.16
C SER A 27 -6.01 -8.92 -14.08
N ASN A 28 -4.93 -8.49 -14.75
CA ASN A 28 -3.65 -9.20 -14.67
C ASN A 28 -3.05 -9.16 -13.26
N PHE A 29 -3.21 -8.04 -12.53
CA PHE A 29 -2.73 -7.91 -11.15
C PHE A 29 -3.42 -8.94 -10.26
N ASN A 30 -4.75 -8.97 -10.29
CA ASN A 30 -5.52 -9.94 -9.51
C ASN A 30 -5.16 -11.38 -9.89
N ASN A 31 -5.05 -11.70 -11.18
CA ASN A 31 -4.70 -13.04 -11.62
C ASN A 31 -3.29 -13.47 -11.18
N VAL A 32 -2.30 -12.58 -11.27
CA VAL A 32 -0.92 -12.87 -10.86
C VAL A 32 -0.85 -13.13 -9.36
N ILE A 33 -1.43 -12.24 -8.55
CA ILE A 33 -1.39 -12.36 -7.09
C ILE A 33 -2.19 -13.57 -6.63
N ALA A 34 -3.38 -13.81 -7.19
CA ALA A 34 -4.17 -15.01 -6.87
C ALA A 34 -3.42 -16.30 -7.23
N SER A 35 -2.85 -16.40 -8.44
CA SER A 35 -2.07 -17.58 -8.85
C SER A 35 -0.89 -17.84 -7.91
N TYR A 36 -0.18 -16.78 -7.49
CA TYR A 36 0.92 -16.90 -6.55
C TYR A 36 0.45 -17.40 -5.17
N ILE A 37 -0.59 -16.80 -4.60
CA ILE A 37 -1.15 -17.20 -3.30
C ILE A 37 -1.64 -18.65 -3.36
N THR A 38 -2.37 -19.04 -4.41
CA THR A 38 -2.84 -20.42 -4.60
C THR A 38 -1.67 -21.41 -4.65
N ALA A 39 -0.66 -21.15 -5.49
CA ALA A 39 0.47 -22.06 -5.66
C ALA A 39 1.28 -22.25 -4.36
N VAL A 40 1.52 -21.16 -3.62
CA VAL A 40 2.22 -21.24 -2.33
C VAL A 40 1.37 -21.99 -1.30
N TYR A 41 0.07 -21.73 -1.25
CA TYR A 41 -0.85 -22.41 -0.34
C TYR A 41 -0.96 -23.92 -0.62
N GLU A 42 -1.07 -24.31 -1.89
CA GLU A 42 -1.07 -25.73 -2.29
C GLU A 42 0.22 -26.41 -1.85
N LYS A 43 1.37 -25.75 -2.04
CA LYS A 43 2.67 -26.26 -1.56
C LYS A 43 2.72 -26.44 -0.05
N MET A 44 2.19 -25.47 0.71
CA MET A 44 2.11 -25.58 2.17
C MET A 44 1.24 -26.76 2.60
N LYS A 45 0.10 -26.98 1.93
CA LYS A 45 -0.76 -28.14 2.19
C LYS A 45 -0.09 -29.47 1.88
N GLU A 46 0.63 -29.57 0.77
CA GLU A 46 1.40 -30.78 0.44
C GLU A 46 2.43 -31.11 1.54
N GLU A 47 3.10 -30.08 2.08
CA GLU A 47 4.07 -30.24 3.16
C GLU A 47 3.44 -30.65 4.48
N GLU A 48 2.26 -30.10 4.81
CA GLU A 48 1.50 -30.51 5.99
C GLU A 48 1.06 -31.97 5.89
N GLN A 49 0.53 -32.39 4.74
CA GLN A 49 0.13 -33.79 4.49
C GLN A 49 1.32 -34.75 4.55
N GLN A 50 2.51 -34.34 4.09
CA GLN A 50 3.73 -35.14 4.19
C GLN A 50 4.24 -35.27 5.63
N HIS A 51 3.87 -34.34 6.53
CA HIS A 51 4.27 -34.32 7.93
C HIS A 51 3.20 -34.88 8.90
N GLU A 52 2.07 -35.40 8.40
CA GLU A 52 1.09 -36.08 9.25
C GLU A 52 1.69 -37.31 9.98
N VAL A 53 1.22 -37.52 11.21
CA VAL A 53 1.82 -38.40 12.23
C VAL A 53 1.90 -39.86 11.76
N GLY A 54 3.12 -40.33 11.47
CA GLY A 54 3.39 -41.75 11.19
C GLY A 54 4.65 -42.05 10.39
N THR A 55 5.21 -41.06 9.68
CA THR A 55 6.37 -41.25 8.80
C THR A 55 7.50 -40.30 9.16
N THR A 56 8.22 -40.58 10.25
CA THR A 56 9.54 -39.99 10.48
C THR A 56 10.49 -40.41 9.34
N PRO A 57 11.05 -39.46 8.54
CA PRO A 57 12.06 -39.80 7.56
C PRO A 57 13.32 -40.23 8.31
N VAL A 58 13.73 -41.50 8.16
CA VAL A 58 15.00 -41.98 8.68
C VAL A 58 16.11 -41.28 7.89
N LYS A 59 16.71 -40.21 8.45
CA LYS A 59 18.00 -39.71 7.97
C LYS A 59 19.01 -40.85 8.12
N ARG A 60 19.30 -41.56 7.03
CA ARG A 60 20.45 -42.48 6.97
C ARG A 60 21.70 -41.65 7.21
N ARG A 61 22.23 -41.74 8.43
CA ARG A 61 23.54 -41.22 8.76
C ARG A 61 24.54 -41.87 7.80
N CYS A 62 25.13 -41.08 6.90
CA CYS A 62 26.23 -41.55 6.07
C CYS A 62 27.39 -41.91 7.02
N LEU A 63 27.76 -43.19 7.03
CA LEU A 63 28.84 -43.71 7.85
C LEU A 63 30.17 -43.28 7.19
N SER A 64 30.67 -42.10 7.53
CA SER A 64 32.01 -41.69 7.13
C SER A 64 33.02 -42.60 7.82
N GLN A 65 33.77 -43.36 7.02
CA GLN A 65 34.87 -44.21 7.45
C GLN A 65 35.87 -43.39 8.27
N LEU A 66 36.09 -43.80 9.52
CA LEU A 66 37.12 -43.25 10.41
C LEU A 66 38.43 -44.02 10.19
N THR A 67 39.49 -43.32 9.80
CA THR A 67 40.89 -43.71 10.05
C THR A 67 41.27 -43.27 11.48
N PRO A 68 42.02 -44.08 12.25
CA PRO A 68 42.38 -43.72 13.61
C PRO A 68 43.69 -42.92 13.63
N SER A 69 43.69 -41.76 14.28
CA SER A 69 44.93 -41.16 14.78
C SER A 69 44.74 -40.59 16.19
N ASN A 70 45.72 -40.92 17.02
CA ASN A 70 45.81 -40.68 18.46
C ASN A 70 45.79 -39.19 18.84
N SER A 71 45.05 -38.82 19.89
CA SER A 71 45.55 -38.01 21.02
C SER A 71 44.51 -37.87 22.15
N ARG A 72 45.05 -37.62 23.35
CA ARG A 72 44.52 -37.77 24.72
C ARG A 72 43.42 -36.77 25.15
N PRO A 73 42.74 -37.00 26.31
CA PRO A 73 41.49 -36.36 26.70
C PRO A 73 41.69 -35.07 27.52
N GLY A 74 40.77 -34.11 27.37
CA GLY A 74 40.75 -32.91 28.18
C GLY A 74 39.42 -32.14 28.09
N SER A 75 38.65 -32.22 29.17
CA SER A 75 37.85 -31.14 29.75
C SER A 75 36.57 -30.67 29.03
N LYS A 76 35.45 -31.10 29.62
CA LYS A 76 34.10 -30.51 29.57
C LYS A 76 34.14 -28.98 29.65
N LYS A 77 33.52 -28.29 28.69
CA LYS A 77 32.79 -27.03 28.93
C LYS A 77 31.54 -27.00 28.06
N SER A 78 30.41 -27.04 28.73
CA SER A 78 29.08 -26.69 28.24
C SER A 78 29.07 -25.20 27.86
N SER A 79 28.80 -24.93 26.59
CA SER A 79 28.31 -23.62 26.15
C SER A 79 27.12 -23.87 25.24
N THR A 80 25.94 -23.68 25.79
CA THR A 80 24.72 -23.31 25.09
C THR A 80 25.05 -22.09 24.23
N GLN A 81 25.32 -22.33 22.96
CA GLN A 81 25.27 -21.29 21.93
C GLN A 81 23.90 -21.43 21.29
N ASP A 82 23.09 -20.38 21.47
CA ASP A 82 21.99 -20.05 20.58
C ASP A 82 22.56 -20.01 19.16
N LYS A 83 22.42 -21.14 18.44
CA LYS A 83 22.63 -21.17 17.00
C LYS A 83 21.48 -20.40 16.39
N GLU A 84 21.79 -19.22 15.86
CA GLU A 84 20.97 -18.65 14.79
C GLU A 84 20.70 -19.74 13.75
N PRO A 85 19.46 -19.92 13.29
CA PRO A 85 19.13 -20.94 12.33
C PRO A 85 19.90 -20.66 11.03
N SER A 86 20.72 -21.63 10.62
CA SER A 86 21.40 -21.63 9.33
C SER A 86 20.40 -21.43 8.20
N LYS A 87 20.78 -20.63 7.19
CA LYS A 87 20.00 -20.34 5.96
C LYS A 87 19.54 -21.58 5.17
N ASP A 88 19.97 -22.78 5.55
CA ASP A 88 19.73 -24.05 4.85
C ASP A 88 18.62 -24.93 5.47
N ASP A 89 17.97 -24.50 6.56
CA ASP A 89 16.76 -25.14 7.11
C ASP A 89 15.48 -24.35 6.75
N ALA A 90 15.43 -23.73 5.57
CA ALA A 90 14.22 -23.08 5.09
C ALA A 90 13.16 -24.14 4.74
N ALA A 91 11.93 -23.94 5.21
CA ALA A 91 10.81 -24.81 4.87
C ALA A 91 10.68 -24.94 3.34
N ALA A 92 10.27 -26.11 2.85
CA ALA A 92 10.28 -26.40 1.42
C ALA A 92 9.38 -25.43 0.62
N HIS A 93 8.32 -24.90 1.22
CA HIS A 93 7.41 -23.94 0.57
C HIS A 93 8.08 -22.59 0.35
N ILE A 94 9.04 -22.22 1.21
CA ILE A 94 9.86 -21.00 1.04
C ILE A 94 10.80 -21.17 -0.16
N VAL A 95 11.42 -22.34 -0.29
CA VAL A 95 12.29 -22.65 -1.44
C VAL A 95 11.47 -22.63 -2.73
N PHE A 96 10.31 -23.29 -2.72
CA PHE A 96 9.36 -23.29 -3.82
C PHE A 96 8.92 -21.87 -4.20
N ALA A 97 8.52 -21.03 -3.24
CA ALA A 97 8.10 -19.66 -3.52
C ALA A 97 9.23 -18.83 -4.17
N ARG A 98 10.48 -19.02 -3.74
CA ARG A 98 11.65 -18.37 -4.35
C ARG A 98 11.86 -18.81 -5.79
N GLU A 99 11.76 -20.11 -6.06
CA GLU A 99 11.91 -20.68 -7.40
C GLU A 99 10.77 -20.26 -8.33
N LEU A 100 9.52 -20.25 -7.82
CA LEU A 100 8.34 -19.79 -8.54
C LEU A 100 8.50 -18.34 -8.98
N ILE A 101 8.97 -17.46 -8.09
CA ILE A 101 9.22 -16.04 -8.42
C ILE A 101 10.35 -15.89 -9.43
N ALA A 102 11.46 -16.61 -9.25
CA ALA A 102 12.63 -16.51 -10.13
C ALA A 102 12.41 -17.13 -11.52
N GLY A 103 11.50 -18.09 -11.65
CA GLY A 103 11.22 -18.83 -12.87
C GLY A 103 9.91 -18.40 -13.54
N GLU A 104 8.86 -19.19 -13.31
CA GLU A 104 7.59 -19.08 -14.03
C GLU A 104 6.91 -17.72 -13.85
N LEU A 105 6.87 -17.20 -12.62
CA LEU A 105 6.22 -15.92 -12.34
C LEU A 105 6.95 -14.76 -13.01
N ALA A 106 8.29 -14.79 -13.03
CA ALA A 106 9.08 -13.81 -13.75
C ALA A 106 8.73 -13.80 -15.24
N GLN A 107 8.71 -14.96 -15.90
CA GLN A 107 8.35 -15.08 -17.32
C GLN A 107 6.94 -14.56 -17.60
N LYS A 108 5.96 -14.96 -16.76
CA LYS A 108 4.58 -14.47 -16.84
C LYS A 108 4.52 -12.94 -16.69
N LEU A 109 5.26 -12.37 -15.74
CA LEU A 109 5.29 -10.93 -15.52
C LEU A 109 5.95 -10.16 -16.64
N PHE A 110 7.04 -10.65 -17.25
CA PHE A 110 7.62 -10.02 -18.44
C PHE A 110 6.60 -9.98 -19.58
N PHE A 111 5.93 -11.10 -19.86
CA PHE A 111 4.94 -11.18 -20.92
C PHE A 111 3.74 -10.24 -20.69
N VAL A 112 3.19 -10.25 -19.46
CA VAL A 112 2.07 -9.39 -19.08
C VAL A 112 2.48 -7.91 -19.16
N THR A 113 3.65 -7.54 -18.67
CA THR A 113 4.15 -6.16 -18.69
C THR A 113 4.30 -5.66 -20.12
N GLN A 114 4.88 -6.45 -21.03
CA GLN A 114 4.97 -6.10 -22.46
C GLN A 114 3.59 -5.93 -23.11
N LYS A 115 2.64 -6.82 -22.78
CA LYS A 115 1.27 -6.74 -23.28
C LYS A 115 0.57 -5.47 -22.81
N ILE A 116 0.72 -5.10 -21.54
CA ILE A 116 0.18 -3.86 -20.97
C ILE A 116 0.85 -2.66 -21.64
N GLN A 117 2.17 -2.65 -21.80
CA GLN A 117 2.89 -1.54 -22.44
C GLN A 117 2.43 -1.31 -23.89
N LYS A 118 2.25 -2.39 -24.67
CA LYS A 118 1.77 -2.33 -26.06
C LYS A 118 0.31 -1.85 -26.18
N LYS A 119 -0.56 -2.25 -25.25
CA LYS A 119 -1.94 -1.75 -25.19
C LYS A 119 -1.97 -0.30 -24.69
N GLY A 120 -1.11 0.00 -23.72
CA GLY A 120 -0.90 1.31 -23.12
C GLY A 120 -0.56 2.38 -24.14
N SER A 121 0.39 2.07 -25.03
CA SER A 121 0.79 2.99 -26.10
C SER A 121 -0.28 3.15 -27.18
N LYS A 122 -1.00 2.08 -27.54
CA LYS A 122 -2.04 2.12 -28.57
C LYS A 122 -3.27 2.91 -28.17
N GLY A 123 -3.72 2.78 -26.92
CA GLY A 123 -4.84 3.57 -26.41
C GLY A 123 -4.55 5.08 -26.40
N ARG A 124 -3.27 5.48 -26.32
CA ARG A 124 -2.87 6.88 -26.32
C ARG A 124 -2.91 7.53 -27.71
N ASP A 125 -2.77 6.74 -28.78
CA ASP A 125 -2.74 7.27 -30.15
C ASP A 125 -4.15 7.36 -30.79
N GLU A 126 -5.18 6.78 -30.16
CA GLU A 126 -6.54 6.62 -30.72
C GLU A 126 -7.63 7.47 -30.02
N LEU A 127 -7.29 8.24 -28.98
CA LEU A 127 -8.24 9.01 -28.18
C LEU A 127 -8.09 10.52 -28.44
N ASP A 128 -9.22 11.22 -28.62
CA ASP A 128 -9.26 12.68 -28.65
C ASP A 128 -8.96 13.26 -27.26
N ASP A 129 -8.32 14.44 -27.21
CA ASP A 129 -7.78 15.06 -25.99
C ASP A 129 -8.82 15.19 -24.85
N GLU A 130 -10.11 15.40 -25.17
CA GLU A 130 -11.20 15.57 -24.19
C GLU A 130 -11.60 14.26 -23.48
N GLU A 131 -11.64 13.13 -24.20
CA GLU A 131 -11.95 11.83 -23.60
C GLU A 131 -10.73 11.24 -22.86
N GLU A 132 -9.52 11.66 -23.21
CA GLU A 132 -8.30 11.37 -22.45
C GLU A 132 -8.33 12.12 -21.10
N GLU A 133 -8.74 13.39 -21.09
CA GLU A 133 -8.90 14.19 -19.87
C GLU A 133 -9.97 13.62 -18.92
N GLU A 134 -11.14 13.22 -19.40
CA GLU A 134 -12.19 12.65 -18.53
C GLU A 134 -11.76 11.32 -17.86
N ARG A 135 -11.10 10.43 -18.60
CA ARG A 135 -10.57 9.16 -18.06
C ARG A 135 -9.37 9.38 -17.13
N ASN A 136 -8.50 10.33 -17.46
CA ASN A 136 -7.37 10.69 -16.60
C ASN A 136 -7.85 11.43 -15.35
N MET A 137 -8.89 12.27 -15.41
CA MET A 137 -9.40 13.04 -14.28
C MET A 137 -9.93 12.12 -13.17
N MET A 138 -10.71 11.09 -13.53
CA MET A 138 -11.30 10.17 -12.54
C MET A 138 -10.25 9.36 -11.78
N MET A 139 -9.13 9.02 -12.44
CA MET A 139 -8.00 8.30 -11.85
C MET A 139 -6.97 9.24 -11.17
N ALA A 140 -6.69 10.40 -11.78
CA ALA A 140 -5.75 11.38 -11.26
C ALA A 140 -6.26 12.06 -9.97
N THR A 141 -7.58 12.25 -9.82
CA THR A 141 -8.13 12.92 -8.64
C THR A 141 -7.73 12.20 -7.36
N LEU A 142 -7.66 10.85 -7.35
CA LEU A 142 -7.35 10.06 -6.15
C LEU A 142 -5.90 9.55 -6.05
N THR A 143 -5.08 9.74 -7.08
CA THR A 143 -3.69 9.22 -7.06
C THR A 143 -2.68 10.34 -7.07
N LYS A 144 -1.85 10.40 -6.03
CA LYS A 144 -0.81 11.43 -5.90
C LYS A 144 0.29 11.36 -6.99
N SER A 145 0.38 10.27 -7.76
CA SER A 145 1.57 10.00 -8.58
C SER A 145 1.43 8.77 -9.51
N LEU A 146 0.34 8.62 -10.26
CA LEU A 146 0.39 7.62 -11.33
C LEU A 146 1.28 8.16 -12.44
N ASP A 147 2.43 7.50 -12.66
CA ASP A 147 3.20 7.75 -13.87
C ASP A 147 2.30 7.48 -15.09
N LYS A 148 2.44 8.27 -16.16
CA LYS A 148 1.68 8.11 -17.43
C LYS A 148 1.85 6.74 -18.10
N ASN A 149 2.62 5.83 -17.50
CA ASN A 149 2.90 4.49 -17.99
C ASN A 149 2.17 3.42 -17.15
N PRO A 150 1.02 2.91 -17.62
CA PRO A 150 0.27 1.84 -16.96
C PRO A 150 1.09 0.58 -16.62
N ALA A 151 2.09 0.24 -17.45
CA ALA A 151 2.92 -0.92 -17.24
C ALA A 151 3.85 -0.74 -16.03
N LEU A 152 4.35 0.49 -15.82
CA LEU A 152 5.22 0.82 -14.70
C LEU A 152 4.46 0.71 -13.37
N GLU A 153 3.24 1.23 -13.31
CA GLU A 153 2.38 1.18 -12.13
C GLU A 153 1.93 -0.25 -11.81
N PHE A 154 1.65 -1.05 -12.83
CA PHE A 154 1.43 -2.49 -12.68
C PHE A 154 2.65 -3.20 -12.05
N VAL A 155 3.85 -2.98 -12.58
CA VAL A 155 5.10 -3.59 -12.07
C VAL A 155 5.37 -3.16 -10.63
N LYS A 156 5.27 -1.86 -10.34
CA LYS A 156 5.39 -1.29 -9.00
C LYS A 156 4.44 -2.00 -8.03
N SER A 157 3.18 -2.13 -8.42
CA SER A 157 2.11 -2.70 -7.60
C SER A 157 2.33 -4.18 -7.29
N VAL A 158 2.57 -5.00 -8.32
CA VAL A 158 2.80 -6.45 -8.12
C VAL A 158 4.05 -6.68 -7.29
N CYS A 159 5.17 -6.03 -7.63
CA CYS A 159 6.42 -6.21 -6.87
C CYS A 159 6.27 -5.76 -5.42
N LYS A 160 5.47 -4.71 -5.15
CA LYS A 160 5.22 -4.28 -3.77
C LYS A 160 4.45 -5.33 -2.98
N VAL A 161 3.39 -5.91 -3.56
CA VAL A 161 2.62 -6.98 -2.90
C VAL A 161 3.49 -8.21 -2.65
N LEU A 162 4.27 -8.66 -3.64
CA LEU A 162 5.16 -9.82 -3.47
C LEU A 162 6.25 -9.55 -2.42
N SER A 163 6.72 -8.31 -2.27
CA SER A 163 7.72 -7.93 -1.27
C SER A 163 7.19 -7.93 0.19
N LEU A 164 5.89 -8.16 0.40
CA LEU A 164 5.33 -8.29 1.74
C LEU A 164 5.79 -9.57 2.44
N ASP A 165 6.13 -10.62 1.68
CA ASP A 165 6.77 -11.82 2.23
C ASP A 165 8.29 -11.59 2.35
N PRO A 166 8.84 -11.52 3.58
CA PRO A 166 10.26 -11.29 3.80
C PRO A 166 11.15 -12.40 3.22
N ASN A 167 10.61 -13.60 2.99
CA ASN A 167 11.39 -14.74 2.53
C ASN A 167 11.78 -14.67 1.05
N VAL A 168 11.08 -13.86 0.25
CA VAL A 168 11.25 -13.78 -1.21
C VAL A 168 11.77 -12.42 -1.70
N VAL A 169 12.02 -11.48 -0.78
CA VAL A 169 12.43 -10.09 -1.10
C VAL A 169 13.61 -10.02 -2.08
N ASP A 170 14.62 -10.88 -1.93
CA ASP A 170 15.78 -10.89 -2.83
C ASP A 170 15.40 -11.23 -4.28
N GLN A 171 14.49 -12.20 -4.46
CA GLN A 171 14.02 -12.60 -5.80
C GLN A 171 13.13 -11.52 -6.39
N VAL A 172 12.24 -10.94 -5.58
CA VAL A 172 11.38 -9.82 -5.98
C VAL A 172 12.20 -8.59 -6.36
N THR A 173 13.28 -8.30 -5.65
CA THR A 173 14.17 -7.16 -5.94
C THR A 173 14.86 -7.33 -7.30
N LYS A 174 15.38 -8.54 -7.59
CA LYS A 174 15.94 -8.86 -8.91
C LYS A 174 14.90 -8.73 -10.01
N LEU A 175 13.72 -9.31 -9.80
CA LEU A 175 12.60 -9.26 -10.74
C LEU A 175 12.16 -7.82 -11.02
N ARG A 176 12.00 -7.01 -9.97
CA ARG A 176 11.67 -5.58 -10.07
C ARG A 176 12.70 -4.84 -10.91
N ARG A 177 14.00 -5.03 -10.66
CA ARG A 177 15.05 -4.40 -11.46
C ARG A 177 14.92 -4.73 -12.93
N ASP A 178 14.67 -5.99 -13.26
CA ASP A 178 14.63 -6.42 -14.65
C ASP A 178 13.31 -6.02 -15.36
N LEU A 179 12.18 -5.96 -14.63
CA LEU A 179 10.91 -5.39 -15.12
C LEU A 179 10.96 -3.86 -15.30
N LEU A 180 11.67 -3.14 -14.42
CA LEU A 180 11.87 -1.68 -14.57
C LEU A 180 12.71 -1.37 -15.82
N LYS A 181 13.76 -2.16 -16.09
CA LYS A 181 14.52 -2.06 -17.34
C LYS A 181 13.65 -2.27 -18.58
N LEU A 182 12.71 -3.22 -18.54
CA LEU A 182 11.75 -3.44 -19.63
C LEU A 182 10.88 -2.18 -19.87
N CYS A 183 10.54 -1.46 -18.80
CA CYS A 183 9.81 -0.19 -18.88
C CYS A 183 10.70 1.02 -19.22
N SER A 184 12.00 0.82 -19.49
CA SER A 184 12.99 1.88 -19.70
C SER A 184 13.18 2.82 -18.50
N VAL A 185 12.99 2.31 -17.28
CA VAL A 185 13.12 3.08 -16.03
C VAL A 185 14.26 2.52 -15.19
N GLY A 186 15.11 3.41 -14.65
CA GLY A 186 16.18 3.02 -13.74
C GLY A 186 15.67 2.56 -12.38
N GLU A 187 16.36 1.62 -11.74
CA GLU A 187 15.96 1.07 -10.42
C GLU A 187 15.89 2.13 -9.30
N PHE A 188 16.73 3.16 -9.41
CA PHE A 188 16.85 4.26 -8.45
C PHE A 188 16.22 5.58 -8.93
N SER A 189 15.52 5.57 -10.06
CA SER A 189 14.83 6.78 -10.50
C SER A 189 13.64 7.08 -9.59
N GLU A 190 13.26 8.35 -9.50
CA GLU A 190 12.07 8.76 -8.75
C GLU A 190 10.81 8.08 -9.28
N ALA A 191 10.66 7.97 -10.59
CA ALA A 191 9.58 7.24 -11.25
C ALA A 191 9.60 5.73 -10.95
N GLY A 192 10.76 5.14 -10.65
CA GLY A 192 10.86 3.73 -10.26
C GLY A 192 10.44 3.49 -8.82
N MET A 193 10.59 4.48 -7.93
CA MET A 193 10.32 4.34 -6.50
C MET A 193 8.84 4.09 -6.22
N TRP A 194 8.57 3.17 -5.30
CA TRP A 194 7.20 2.89 -4.87
C TRP A 194 6.63 4.10 -4.13
N GLN A 195 5.48 4.59 -4.58
CA GLN A 195 4.65 5.55 -3.88
C GLN A 195 3.26 4.91 -3.74
N ASP A 196 2.67 4.98 -2.55
CA ASP A 196 1.33 4.42 -2.32
C ASP A 196 0.30 5.28 -3.07
N PRO A 197 -0.36 4.76 -4.12
CA PRO A 197 -1.34 5.54 -4.87
C PRO A 197 -2.63 5.72 -4.07
N CYS A 198 -2.87 4.86 -3.07
CA CYS A 198 -4.11 4.87 -2.32
C CYS A 198 -4.08 6.04 -1.33
N ILE A 199 -4.91 7.06 -1.54
CA ILE A 199 -5.18 8.02 -0.47
C ILE A 199 -5.88 7.27 0.67
N SER A 200 -5.55 7.62 1.92
CA SER A 200 -6.29 7.14 3.10
C SER A 200 -6.68 8.32 3.95
N TYR A 201 -7.91 8.28 4.44
CA TYR A 201 -8.35 9.19 5.47
C TYR A 201 -9.34 8.49 6.38
N SER A 202 -8.91 8.28 7.63
CA SER A 202 -9.72 7.59 8.63
C SER A 202 -10.48 8.60 9.49
N LEU A 203 -11.80 8.53 9.45
CA LEU A 203 -12.69 9.17 10.41
C LEU A 203 -12.77 8.32 11.68
N PRO A 204 -12.38 8.87 12.84
CA PRO A 204 -12.47 8.14 14.10
C PRO A 204 -13.92 8.04 14.57
N GLU A 205 -14.23 6.96 15.30
CA GLU A 205 -15.42 6.84 16.14
C GLU A 205 -16.78 7.05 15.42
N LEU A 206 -16.92 6.51 14.21
CA LEU A 206 -18.19 6.51 13.51
C LEU A 206 -19.15 5.50 14.13
N ILE A 207 -20.30 5.97 14.61
CA ILE A 207 -21.31 5.15 15.28
C ILE A 207 -22.47 4.85 14.31
N CYS A 208 -22.77 3.56 14.12
CA CYS A 208 -23.91 3.14 13.32
C CYS A 208 -25.23 3.41 14.06
N ARG A 209 -26.12 4.21 13.48
CA ARG A 209 -27.44 4.54 14.06
C ARG A 209 -28.38 3.33 14.19
N ALA A 210 -28.16 2.26 13.42
CA ALA A 210 -29.01 1.07 13.43
C ALA A 210 -28.62 0.04 14.51
N CYS A 211 -27.32 -0.20 14.72
CA CYS A 211 -26.84 -1.24 15.65
C CYS A 211 -25.86 -0.74 16.73
N ASN A 212 -25.57 0.56 16.77
CA ASN A 212 -24.60 1.21 17.69
C ASN A 212 -23.17 0.66 17.60
N HIS A 213 -22.84 -0.05 16.52
CA HIS A 213 -21.46 -0.46 16.28
C HIS A 213 -20.61 0.79 16.01
N CYS A 214 -19.54 0.94 16.79
CA CYS A 214 -18.58 2.03 16.66
C CYS A 214 -17.31 1.51 15.98
N ARG A 215 -16.84 2.22 14.95
CA ARG A 215 -15.59 1.89 14.27
C ARG A 215 -14.94 3.13 13.66
N ASN A 216 -13.66 3.03 13.37
CA ASN A 216 -13.00 3.99 12.49
C ASN A 216 -13.33 3.64 11.04
N LEU A 217 -13.71 4.63 10.24
CA LEU A 217 -14.05 4.48 8.82
C LEU A 217 -12.93 5.09 7.98
N ASP A 218 -12.21 4.28 7.19
CA ASP A 218 -11.31 4.82 6.16
C ASP A 218 -12.09 5.10 4.89
N LEU A 219 -12.36 6.37 4.59
CA LEU A 219 -13.24 6.76 3.50
C LEU A 219 -12.82 6.16 2.16
N CYS A 220 -11.51 6.13 1.90
CA CYS A 220 -10.92 5.71 0.63
C CYS A 220 -10.69 4.21 0.53
N ARG A 221 -10.51 3.53 1.67
CA ARG A 221 -10.00 2.15 1.70
C ARG A 221 -10.98 1.13 2.26
N ASP A 222 -12.18 1.56 2.65
CA ASP A 222 -13.16 0.70 3.31
C ASP A 222 -13.75 -0.35 2.36
N GLN A 223 -13.74 -1.62 2.79
CA GLN A 223 -14.28 -2.76 2.04
C GLN A 223 -15.80 -2.77 1.94
N HIS A 224 -16.49 -1.97 2.75
CA HIS A 224 -17.96 -1.87 2.75
C HIS A 224 -18.43 -0.59 2.06
N GLN A 225 -17.61 -0.06 1.13
CA GLN A 225 -18.03 0.95 0.16
C GLN A 225 -19.03 0.36 -0.84
N THR A 226 -20.04 1.14 -1.17
CA THR A 226 -21.06 0.77 -2.17
C THR A 226 -21.52 2.01 -2.94
N ARG A 227 -22.27 1.81 -4.03
CA ARG A 227 -22.90 2.89 -4.79
C ARG A 227 -24.42 2.78 -4.70
N VAL A 228 -25.05 3.78 -4.10
CA VAL A 228 -26.50 3.92 -4.01
C VAL A 228 -26.92 5.08 -4.91
N SER A 229 -27.71 4.81 -5.94
CA SER A 229 -28.19 5.82 -6.90
C SER A 229 -27.06 6.63 -7.54
N GLY A 230 -25.93 5.98 -7.85
CA GLY A 230 -24.76 6.62 -8.46
C GLY A 230 -23.86 7.39 -7.48
N ARG A 231 -24.22 7.49 -6.20
CA ARG A 231 -23.40 8.12 -5.15
C ARG A 231 -22.73 7.09 -4.27
N TRP A 232 -21.54 7.41 -3.79
CA TRP A 232 -20.83 6.57 -2.84
C TRP A 232 -21.51 6.59 -1.46
N ALA A 233 -21.58 5.41 -0.85
CA ALA A 233 -22.06 5.21 0.50
C ALA A 233 -21.23 4.13 1.19
N TRP A 234 -21.20 4.16 2.52
CA TRP A 234 -20.50 3.16 3.33
C TRP A 234 -21.51 2.36 4.13
N GLN A 235 -21.31 1.05 4.24
CA GLN A 235 -22.16 0.18 5.04
C GLN A 235 -21.50 -0.18 6.38
N CYS A 236 -22.34 -0.40 7.38
CA CYS A 236 -21.91 -0.98 8.64
C CYS A 236 -21.46 -2.44 8.41
N PRO A 237 -20.27 -2.87 8.87
CA PRO A 237 -19.83 -4.26 8.72
C PRO A 237 -20.79 -5.27 9.36
N VAL A 238 -21.47 -4.89 10.44
CA VAL A 238 -22.32 -5.75 11.26
C VAL A 238 -23.74 -5.86 10.71
N CYS A 239 -24.46 -4.74 10.59
CA CYS A 239 -25.88 -4.75 10.22
C CYS A 239 -26.15 -4.41 8.75
N LYS A 240 -25.09 -4.07 7.98
CA LYS A 240 -25.15 -3.65 6.57
C LYS A 240 -26.02 -2.41 6.29
N SER A 241 -26.46 -1.69 7.33
CA SER A 241 -27.12 -0.39 7.14
C SER A 241 -26.14 0.61 6.56
N HIS A 242 -26.62 1.47 5.66
CA HIS A 242 -25.83 2.58 5.13
C HIS A 242 -25.62 3.65 6.20
N TYR A 243 -24.39 4.15 6.30
CA TYR A 243 -24.11 5.40 7.01
C TYR A 243 -24.67 6.57 6.21
N ASP A 244 -25.09 7.62 6.92
CA ASP A 244 -25.56 8.85 6.30
C ASP A 244 -24.37 9.63 5.74
N SER A 245 -24.27 9.73 4.42
CA SER A 245 -23.18 10.47 3.75
C SER A 245 -23.15 11.94 4.16
N THR A 246 -24.31 12.52 4.50
CA THR A 246 -24.38 13.90 4.99
C THR A 246 -23.76 14.01 6.39
N GLU A 247 -23.97 13.04 7.28
CA GLU A 247 -23.32 13.02 8.59
C GLU A 247 -21.81 12.89 8.48
N ILE A 248 -21.33 12.05 7.56
CA ILE A 248 -19.91 11.90 7.25
C ILE A 248 -19.32 13.23 6.74
N GLU A 249 -20.00 13.91 5.82
CA GLU A 249 -19.59 15.22 5.30
C GLU A 249 -19.49 16.28 6.42
N HIS A 250 -20.47 16.34 7.32
CA HIS A 250 -20.43 17.26 8.46
C HIS A 250 -19.27 16.96 9.43
N GLN A 251 -18.97 15.68 9.67
CA GLN A 251 -17.79 15.31 10.47
C GLN A 251 -16.50 15.76 9.80
N LEU A 252 -16.37 15.58 8.48
CA LEU A 252 -15.21 16.07 7.72
C LEU A 252 -15.06 17.59 7.78
N LEU A 253 -16.17 18.33 7.65
CA LEU A 253 -16.17 19.79 7.82
C LEU A 253 -15.70 20.20 9.22
N SER A 254 -16.16 19.51 10.26
CA SER A 254 -15.69 19.75 11.63
C SER A 254 -14.19 19.50 11.76
N VAL A 255 -13.68 18.40 11.20
CA VAL A 255 -12.22 18.13 11.22
C VAL A 255 -11.44 19.15 10.40
N LEU A 256 -11.96 19.59 9.26
CA LEU A 256 -11.37 20.64 8.44
C LEU A 256 -11.24 21.93 9.25
N HIS A 257 -12.33 22.41 9.84
CA HIS A 257 -12.34 23.61 10.68
C HIS A 257 -11.40 23.50 11.87
N ASN A 258 -11.43 22.39 12.61
CA ASN A 258 -10.53 22.17 13.74
C ASN A 258 -9.07 22.13 13.31
N THR A 259 -8.78 21.56 12.14
CA THR A 259 -7.41 21.57 11.56
C THR A 259 -6.98 22.99 11.20
N SER A 260 -7.85 23.79 10.59
CA SER A 260 -7.57 25.19 10.26
C SER A 260 -7.34 26.02 11.52
N LEU A 261 -8.18 25.85 12.54
CA LEU A 261 -8.04 26.52 13.84
C LEU A 261 -6.72 26.13 14.51
N ALA A 262 -6.37 24.84 14.53
CA ALA A 262 -5.10 24.38 15.06
C ALA A 262 -3.92 25.01 14.29
N HIS A 263 -4.00 25.14 12.96
CA HIS A 263 -2.94 25.75 12.15
C HIS A 263 -2.75 27.25 12.47
N VAL A 264 -3.84 27.98 12.70
CA VAL A 264 -3.80 29.41 13.04
C VAL A 264 -3.34 29.63 14.48
N LEU A 265 -3.80 28.81 15.42
CA LEU A 265 -3.52 28.93 16.85
C LEU A 265 -2.25 28.19 17.31
N GLN A 266 -1.49 27.62 16.38
CA GLN A 266 -0.28 26.86 16.71
C GLN A 266 0.76 27.73 17.44
N ASP A 267 1.54 27.08 18.30
CA ASP A 267 2.70 27.71 18.89
C ASP A 267 3.83 27.88 17.87
N LEU A 268 4.68 28.87 18.13
CA LEU A 268 5.96 29.03 17.45
C LEU A 268 7.09 28.52 18.35
N GLN A 269 8.05 27.82 17.76
CA GLN A 269 9.22 27.29 18.45
C GLN A 269 10.50 27.95 17.94
N CYS A 270 11.42 28.29 18.84
CA CYS A 270 12.72 28.80 18.43
C CYS A 270 13.54 27.70 17.73
N ALA A 271 14.07 28.00 16.55
CA ALA A 271 14.88 27.06 15.78
C ALA A 271 16.18 26.65 16.50
N ARG A 272 16.70 27.51 17.39
CA ARG A 272 18.00 27.32 18.06
C ARG A 272 17.89 26.61 19.40
N CYS A 273 17.06 27.12 20.32
CA CYS A 273 16.94 26.59 21.69
C CYS A 273 15.71 25.72 21.92
N ARG A 274 14.85 25.54 20.90
CA ARG A 274 13.62 24.74 20.95
C ARG A 274 12.56 25.17 21.98
N GLN A 275 12.73 26.35 22.59
CA GLN A 275 11.74 26.92 23.50
C GLN A 275 10.53 27.46 22.73
N VAL A 276 9.34 27.29 23.33
CA VAL A 276 8.08 27.82 22.80
C VAL A 276 8.00 29.33 23.04
N LYS A 277 7.52 30.07 22.04
CA LYS A 277 7.29 31.50 22.14
C LYS A 277 6.15 31.78 23.11
N GLN A 278 6.46 32.42 24.23
CA GLN A 278 5.45 32.83 25.22
C GLN A 278 4.84 34.21 24.93
N PRO A 279 5.63 35.28 24.63
CA PRO A 279 5.06 36.60 24.39
C PRO A 279 4.69 36.81 22.92
N ASN A 280 3.55 37.46 22.65
CA ASN A 280 3.06 37.64 21.27
C ASN A 280 3.91 38.60 20.42
N MET A 281 4.41 39.69 21.02
CA MET A 281 5.05 40.79 20.29
C MET A 281 6.52 40.57 19.93
N THR A 282 7.20 39.58 20.52
CA THR A 282 8.63 39.37 20.22
C THR A 282 8.81 38.72 18.86
N THR A 283 9.70 39.28 18.05
CA THR A 283 10.06 38.72 16.75
C THR A 283 11.22 37.72 16.85
N ILE A 284 12.08 37.87 17.86
CA ILE A 284 13.28 37.05 18.08
C ILE A 284 13.24 36.43 19.48
N CYS A 285 13.78 35.23 19.62
CA CYS A 285 13.93 34.55 20.91
C CYS A 285 14.98 35.24 21.80
N SER A 286 14.92 35.03 23.12
CA SER A 286 15.94 35.52 24.06
C SER A 286 17.36 34.99 23.78
N CYS A 287 17.48 33.88 23.06
CA CYS A 287 18.76 33.33 22.59
C CYS A 287 19.24 33.92 21.24
N GLY A 288 18.52 34.91 20.70
CA GLY A 288 18.81 35.53 19.40
C GLY A 288 18.42 34.68 18.18
N GLY A 289 17.65 33.60 18.36
CA GLY A 289 17.17 32.76 17.26
C GLY A 289 15.76 33.10 16.80
N ASP A 290 15.48 32.83 15.52
CA ASP A 290 14.15 33.01 14.94
C ASP A 290 13.15 31.95 15.39
N PHE A 291 11.87 32.33 15.37
CA PHE A 291 10.75 31.45 15.67
C PHE A 291 10.18 30.86 14.38
N THR A 292 9.93 29.56 14.39
CA THR A 292 9.31 28.81 13.29
C THR A 292 8.02 28.16 13.76
N PRO A 293 7.00 28.03 12.90
CA PRO A 293 5.77 27.31 13.23
C PRO A 293 6.05 25.83 13.52
N LEU A 294 5.36 25.27 14.52
CA LEU A 294 5.45 23.83 14.82
C LEU A 294 4.87 22.97 13.69
N MET A 295 3.78 23.43 13.09
CA MET A 295 3.12 22.81 11.95
C MET A 295 3.46 23.57 10.68
N GLN A 296 4.22 22.91 9.82
CA GLN A 296 4.60 23.45 8.51
C GLN A 296 3.36 23.68 7.63
N THR A 297 3.31 24.84 6.98
CA THR A 297 2.24 25.19 6.03
C THR A 297 2.10 24.18 4.89
N LYS A 298 3.22 23.60 4.41
CA LYS A 298 3.20 22.55 3.38
C LYS A 298 2.39 21.32 3.79
N LYS A 299 2.56 20.84 5.03
CA LYS A 299 1.79 19.70 5.55
C LYS A 299 0.30 20.01 5.68
N TYR A 300 -0.04 21.24 6.05
CA TYR A 300 -1.42 21.70 6.09
C TYR A 300 -2.00 21.74 4.67
N GLN A 301 -1.29 22.32 3.70
CA GLN A 301 -1.67 22.34 2.29
C GLN A 301 -1.89 20.92 1.71
N GLU A 302 -0.98 19.97 1.98
CA GLU A 302 -1.13 18.57 1.58
C GLU A 302 -2.40 17.94 2.16
N LYS A 303 -2.73 18.24 3.42
CA LYS A 303 -3.95 17.75 4.07
C LYS A 303 -5.21 18.36 3.44
N ILE A 304 -5.19 19.65 3.12
CA ILE A 304 -6.31 20.33 2.44
C ILE A 304 -6.53 19.77 1.03
N SER A 305 -5.45 19.47 0.30
CA SER A 305 -5.52 18.80 -1.01
C SER A 305 -6.18 17.42 -0.92
N ILE A 306 -5.88 16.62 0.13
CA ILE A 306 -6.56 15.34 0.37
C ILE A 306 -8.07 15.54 0.58
N PHE A 307 -8.48 16.54 1.39
CA PHE A 307 -9.89 16.84 1.57
C PHE A 307 -10.57 17.29 0.27
N HIS A 308 -9.88 18.05 -0.59
CA HIS A 308 -10.40 18.46 -1.89
C HIS A 308 -10.69 17.24 -2.78
N THR A 309 -9.70 16.36 -2.90
CA THR A 309 -9.81 15.08 -3.61
C THR A 309 -10.97 14.22 -3.12
N ILE A 310 -11.09 14.06 -1.79
CA ILE A 310 -12.18 13.29 -1.17
C ILE A 310 -13.53 13.94 -1.51
N ALA A 311 -13.63 15.26 -1.37
CA ALA A 311 -14.87 15.98 -1.63
C ALA A 311 -15.34 15.82 -3.08
N HIS A 312 -14.42 15.96 -4.04
CA HIS A 312 -14.71 15.78 -5.46
C HIS A 312 -15.11 14.33 -5.79
N HIS A 313 -14.32 13.34 -5.36
CA HIS A 313 -14.57 11.92 -5.67
C HIS A 313 -15.87 11.39 -5.04
N TYR A 314 -16.13 11.75 -3.79
CA TYR A 314 -17.31 11.29 -3.05
C TYR A 314 -18.54 12.21 -3.20
N GLN A 315 -18.45 13.26 -4.01
CA GLN A 315 -19.52 14.23 -4.30
C GLN A 315 -20.08 14.88 -3.02
N MET A 316 -19.19 15.49 -2.22
CA MET A 316 -19.51 16.20 -0.98
C MET A 316 -19.43 17.73 -1.22
N PRO A 317 -20.53 18.38 -1.62
CA PRO A 317 -20.50 19.76 -2.12
C PRO A 317 -20.15 20.80 -1.06
N GLN A 318 -20.57 20.62 0.19
CA GLN A 318 -20.28 21.57 1.26
C GLN A 318 -18.80 21.51 1.65
N LEU A 319 -18.26 20.29 1.72
CA LEU A 319 -16.82 20.10 1.96
C LEU A 319 -15.99 20.68 0.82
N GLU A 320 -16.40 20.44 -0.43
CA GLU A 320 -15.71 20.95 -1.61
C GLU A 320 -15.66 22.49 -1.62
N GLU A 321 -16.79 23.15 -1.37
CA GLU A 321 -16.87 24.61 -1.31
C GLU A 321 -15.96 25.17 -0.19
N ALA A 322 -16.02 24.58 1.01
CA ALA A 322 -15.21 25.00 2.15
C ALA A 322 -13.71 24.87 1.85
N VAL A 323 -13.29 23.75 1.26
CA VAL A 323 -11.90 23.51 0.87
C VAL A 323 -11.47 24.48 -0.25
N ALA A 324 -12.29 24.67 -1.28
CA ALA A 324 -12.02 25.61 -2.36
C ALA A 324 -11.91 27.06 -1.87
N TRP A 325 -12.67 27.45 -0.85
CA TRP A 325 -12.54 28.75 -0.20
C TRP A 325 -11.19 28.92 0.49
N ILE A 326 -10.74 27.90 1.25
CA ILE A 326 -9.42 27.91 1.92
C ILE A 326 -8.29 28.00 0.89
N ILE A 327 -8.36 27.20 -0.18
CA ILE A 327 -7.34 27.17 -1.25
C ILE A 327 -7.24 28.55 -1.94
N ARG A 328 -8.38 29.14 -2.33
CA ARG A 328 -8.43 30.48 -2.93
C ARG A 328 -7.90 31.56 -1.98
N GLY A 329 -8.30 31.51 -0.71
CA GLY A 329 -7.85 32.48 0.30
C GLY A 329 -6.33 32.48 0.55
N ASN A 330 -5.64 31.37 0.28
CA ASN A 330 -4.20 31.23 0.46
C ASN A 330 -3.40 31.24 -0.86
N ASN A 331 -4.04 31.46 -2.01
CA ASN A 331 -3.45 31.43 -3.35
C ASN A 331 -2.70 30.13 -3.69
N TRP A 332 -3.20 28.98 -3.23
CA TRP A 332 -2.60 27.67 -3.54
C TRP A 332 -3.11 27.16 -4.89
N THR A 333 -2.59 27.70 -5.98
CA THR A 333 -3.00 27.33 -7.35
C THR A 333 -2.65 25.89 -7.73
N SER A 334 -1.65 25.28 -7.10
CA SER A 334 -1.18 23.92 -7.41
C SER A 334 -2.03 22.79 -6.81
N CYS A 335 -3.12 23.09 -6.09
CA CYS A 335 -3.95 22.08 -5.41
C CYS A 335 -5.29 21.80 -6.12
N ILE A 336 -5.61 22.55 -7.17
CA ILE A 336 -6.86 22.45 -7.95
C ILE A 336 -6.61 21.73 -9.29
N ALA A 337 -5.34 21.60 -9.70
CA ALA A 337 -4.93 21.04 -10.99
C ALA A 337 -4.78 19.53 -10.94
#